data_AF-M3CBW8-F1
#
_entry.id   AF-M3CBW8-F1
#
_cell.length_a   1.000
_cell.length_b   1.000
_cell.length_c   1.000
_cell.angle_alpha   90.00
_cell.angle_beta   90.00
_cell.angle_gamma   90.00
#
_symmetry.space_group_name_H-M   'P 1'
#
loop_
_entity.id
_entity.type
_entity.pdbx_description
1 polymer ?
#
loop_
_entity_poly.entity_id
_entity_poly.type
_entity_poly.pdbx_seq_one_letter_code
_entity_poly.pdbx_strand_id
1 'polypeptide(L)'
;MIAHVCNDLGGWGKGFVVALSRRWPEPEREYRRWHRARAENDFGLGAVRMVRVERWLWVANMVGQHGIRTGGSGGVPVRYEAIDAALAKLADEAARLGASVHMPRIGCGLAGGRWERMEPLIRARLTDRGISVTVYDHG
;
A
#
# COMPACT_ATOMS: atom_id res chain seq x y z
N MET A 1 -6.26 -6.22 -8.50
CA MET A 1 -5.06 -5.51 -8.01
C MET A 1 -4.76 -5.94 -6.60
N ILE A 2 -3.50 -6.14 -6.23
CA ILE A 2 -3.06 -6.44 -4.87
C ILE A 2 -2.48 -5.15 -4.28
N ALA A 3 -3.14 -4.54 -3.31
CA ALA A 3 -2.70 -3.31 -2.68
C ALA A 3 -2.08 -3.60 -1.30
N HIS A 4 -0.98 -2.93 -0.99
CA HIS A 4 -0.36 -3.00 0.34
C HIS A 4 0.36 -1.69 0.69
N VAL A 5 0.68 -1.52 1.98
CA VAL A 5 1.30 -0.29 2.49
C VAL A 5 2.81 -0.48 2.65
N CYS A 6 3.56 0.42 2.03
CA CYS A 6 5.00 0.60 2.17
C CYS A 6 5.34 1.78 3.10
N ASN A 7 6.56 1.77 3.61
CA ASN A 7 7.17 2.92 4.29
C ASN A 7 7.81 3.89 3.30
N ASP A 8 8.20 5.06 3.81
CA ASP A 8 8.92 6.10 3.06
C ASP A 8 10.45 6.02 3.20
N LEU A 9 10.99 4.95 3.79
CA LEU A 9 12.44 4.75 4.00
C LEU A 9 13.07 3.73 3.04
N GLY A 10 12.31 3.17 2.09
CA GLY A 10 12.81 2.12 1.21
C GLY A 10 12.99 0.76 1.91
N GLY A 11 12.47 0.60 3.12
CA GLY A 11 12.51 -0.65 3.86
C GLY A 11 11.58 -1.69 3.23
N TRP A 12 12.07 -2.91 3.04
CA TRP A 12 11.33 -4.05 2.50
C TRP A 12 11.96 -5.33 3.03
N GLY A 13 11.24 -6.09 3.86
CA GLY A 13 11.82 -7.28 4.50
C GLY A 13 11.07 -7.88 5.69
N LYS A 14 9.91 -7.34 6.09
CA LYS A 14 9.09 -7.91 7.18
C LYS A 14 7.60 -7.80 6.87
N GLY A 15 6.84 -8.84 7.20
CA GLY A 15 5.39 -8.89 6.96
C GLY A 15 5.03 -9.28 5.53
N PHE A 16 3.93 -8.75 5.01
CA PHE A 16 3.35 -9.09 3.70
C PHE A 16 4.35 -9.05 2.54
N VAL A 17 5.25 -8.07 2.55
CA VAL A 17 6.27 -7.87 1.50
C VAL A 17 7.19 -9.07 1.28
N VAL A 18 7.40 -9.91 2.31
CA VAL A 18 8.20 -11.15 2.19
C VAL A 18 7.46 -12.20 1.37
N ALA A 19 6.16 -12.40 1.62
CA ALA A 19 5.34 -13.31 0.84
C ALA A 19 5.23 -12.85 -0.61
N LEU A 20 5.11 -11.53 -0.81
CA LEU A 20 5.07 -10.92 -2.13
C LEU A 20 6.36 -11.19 -2.93
N SER A 21 7.54 -10.91 -2.36
CA SER A 21 8.83 -11.15 -3.03
C SER A 21 9.13 -12.62 -3.30
N ARG A 22 8.62 -13.54 -2.47
CA ARG A 22 8.74 -14.99 -2.73
C ARG A 22 7.99 -15.40 -4.00
N ARG A 23 6.90 -14.70 -4.32
CA ARG A 23 6.07 -14.99 -5.49
C ARG A 23 6.50 -14.21 -6.73
N TRP A 24 6.77 -12.91 -6.59
CA TRP A 24 7.21 -12.03 -7.67
C TRP A 24 8.29 -11.05 -7.18
N PRO A 25 9.50 -11.05 -7.76
CA PRO A 25 10.56 -10.10 -7.38
C PRO A 25 10.35 -8.66 -7.91
N GLU A 26 9.48 -8.46 -8.90
CA GLU A 26 9.23 -7.18 -9.57
C GLU A 26 8.81 -6.05 -8.62
N PRO A 27 7.83 -6.25 -7.70
CA PRO A 27 7.34 -5.17 -6.85
C PRO A 27 8.40 -4.62 -5.90
N GLU A 28 9.27 -5.49 -5.37
CA GLU A 28 10.40 -5.09 -4.53
C GLU A 28 11.44 -4.32 -5.33
N ARG A 29 11.84 -4.85 -6.48
CA ARG A 29 12.84 -4.23 -7.35
C ARG A 29 12.39 -2.83 -7.77
N GLU A 30 11.13 -2.70 -8.14
CA GLU A 30 10.50 -1.43 -8.50
C GLU A 30 10.50 -0.45 -7.32
N TYR A 31 9.98 -0.86 -6.16
CA TYR A 31 9.90 -0.01 -4.98
C TYR A 31 11.28 0.50 -4.55
N ARG A 32 12.30 -0.39 -4.53
CA ARG A 32 13.67 0.00 -4.19
C ARG A 32 14.26 0.96 -5.21
N ARG A 33 13.99 0.79 -6.51
CA ARG A 33 14.43 1.74 -7.55
C ARG A 33 13.76 3.10 -7.36
N TRP A 34 12.45 3.10 -7.15
CA TRP A 34 11.64 4.29 -6.92
C TRP A 34 12.15 5.09 -5.71
N HIS A 35 12.40 4.43 -4.57
CA HIS A 35 13.00 5.07 -3.40
C HIS A 35 14.42 5.60 -3.63
N ARG A 36 15.29 4.84 -4.34
CA ARG A 36 16.67 5.29 -4.61
C ARG A 36 16.70 6.58 -5.45
N ALA A 37 15.79 6.70 -6.42
CA ALA A 37 15.68 7.86 -7.30
C ALA A 37 14.76 8.98 -6.75
N ARG A 38 14.39 8.95 -5.46
CA ARG A 38 13.39 9.85 -4.85
C ARG A 38 13.70 11.35 -4.93
N ALA A 39 14.94 11.73 -5.19
CA ALA A 39 15.29 13.14 -5.42
C ALA A 39 14.74 13.68 -6.76
N GLU A 40 14.38 12.79 -7.68
CA GLU A 40 14.02 13.11 -9.07
C GLU A 40 12.66 12.52 -9.48
N ASN A 41 11.89 11.98 -8.53
CA ASN A 41 10.60 11.35 -8.80
C ASN A 41 9.57 11.62 -7.70
N ASP A 42 8.39 11.01 -7.83
CA ASP A 42 7.22 11.20 -6.96
C ASP A 42 7.20 10.32 -5.70
N PHE A 43 8.31 9.65 -5.34
CA PHE A 43 8.36 8.80 -4.15
C PHE A 43 8.12 9.65 -2.89
N GLY A 44 7.02 9.37 -2.20
CA GLY A 44 6.66 10.05 -0.96
C GLY A 44 5.31 9.60 -0.43
N LEU A 45 4.96 10.06 0.77
CA LEU A 45 3.68 9.74 1.41
C LEU A 45 2.50 10.08 0.48
N GLY A 46 1.57 9.13 0.34
CA GLY A 46 0.40 9.23 -0.53
C GLY A 46 0.66 8.91 -2.00
N ALA A 47 1.88 8.55 -2.37
CA ALA A 47 2.20 8.07 -3.70
C ALA A 47 1.91 6.56 -3.85
N VAL A 48 1.64 6.14 -5.09
CA VAL A 48 1.35 4.75 -5.43
C VAL A 48 2.17 4.38 -6.66
N ARG A 49 2.85 3.23 -6.59
CA ARG A 49 3.51 2.63 -7.75
C ARG A 49 2.80 1.34 -8.14
N MET A 50 2.21 1.33 -9.33
CA MET A 50 1.59 0.15 -9.94
C MET A 50 2.65 -0.69 -10.65
N VAL A 51 2.67 -2.00 -10.36
CA VAL A 51 3.61 -2.96 -10.93
C VAL A 51 2.83 -4.14 -11.49
N ARG A 52 2.90 -4.37 -12.80
CA ARG A 52 2.28 -5.54 -13.42
C ARG A 52 3.14 -6.77 -13.10
N VAL A 53 2.53 -7.79 -12.50
CA VAL A 53 3.22 -9.04 -12.12
C VAL A 53 2.77 -10.22 -12.96
N GLU A 54 1.56 -10.18 -13.50
CA GLU A 54 1.06 -11.17 -14.47
C GLU A 54 0.15 -10.47 -15.51
N ARG A 55 -0.38 -11.23 -16.47
CA ARG A 55 -1.21 -10.68 -17.55
C ARG A 55 -2.36 -9.82 -17.03
N TRP A 56 -3.04 -10.24 -15.97
CA TRP A 56 -4.20 -9.53 -15.42
C TRP A 56 -4.00 -9.11 -13.96
N LEU A 57 -2.78 -9.22 -13.44
CA LEU A 57 -2.48 -8.98 -12.03
C LEU A 57 -1.47 -7.86 -11.86
N TRP A 58 -1.81 -6.95 -10.96
CA TRP A 58 -1.02 -5.78 -10.60
C TRP A 58 -0.84 -5.71 -9.10
N VAL A 59 0.32 -5.25 -8.66
CA VAL A 59 0.61 -4.88 -7.28
C VAL A 59 0.67 -3.35 -7.17
N ALA A 60 0.01 -2.79 -6.16
CA ALA A 60 0.08 -1.39 -5.81
C ALA A 60 0.93 -1.19 -4.56
N ASN A 61 2.14 -0.68 -4.73
CA ASN A 61 3.01 -0.24 -3.64
C ASN A 61 2.57 1.14 -3.18
N MET A 62 1.80 1.23 -2.10
CA MET A 62 1.27 2.50 -1.57
C MET A 62 2.15 3.03 -0.44
N VAL A 63 2.75 4.21 -0.59
CA VAL A 63 3.60 4.78 0.47
C VAL A 63 2.71 5.48 1.51
N GLY A 64 2.40 4.77 2.59
CA GLY A 64 1.41 5.20 3.59
C GLY A 64 1.94 5.22 5.03
N GLN A 65 3.22 4.91 5.20
CA GLN A 65 3.86 4.79 6.50
C GLN A 65 5.09 5.67 6.57
N HIS A 66 5.18 6.51 7.60
CA HIS A 66 6.38 7.30 7.89
C HIS A 66 7.30 6.53 8.82
N GLY A 67 8.52 6.23 8.37
CA GLY A 67 9.48 5.44 9.13
C GLY A 67 9.07 3.97 9.30
N ILE A 68 9.77 3.26 10.20
CA ILE A 68 9.52 1.83 10.50
C ILE A 68 9.48 1.49 11.99
N ARG A 69 9.81 2.45 12.88
CA ARG A 69 9.90 2.22 14.33
C ARG A 69 8.63 2.71 15.03
N THR A 70 8.08 1.89 15.90
CA THR A 70 7.06 2.27 16.88
C THR A 70 7.75 2.77 18.15
N GLY A 71 7.26 3.86 18.79
CA GLY A 71 7.68 4.23 20.15
C GLY A 71 8.68 5.39 20.31
N GLY A 72 8.86 6.27 19.31
CA GLY A 72 9.48 7.59 19.52
C GLY A 72 8.45 8.72 19.72
N SER A 73 8.91 9.96 19.90
CA SER A 73 8.04 11.15 20.01
C SER A 73 7.15 11.43 18.77
N GLY A 74 7.33 10.67 17.67
CA GLY A 74 6.65 10.84 16.38
C GLY A 74 5.41 9.96 16.14
N GLY A 75 4.91 9.25 17.15
CA GLY A 75 3.67 8.47 17.08
C GLY A 75 3.77 7.14 16.31
N VAL A 76 2.61 6.54 16.00
CA VAL A 76 2.52 5.29 15.21
C VAL A 76 2.97 5.55 13.76
N PRO A 77 3.72 4.64 13.10
CA PRO A 77 4.21 4.84 11.73
C PRO A 77 3.14 5.10 10.66
N VAL A 78 1.92 4.56 10.83
CA VAL A 78 0.82 4.76 9.85
C VAL A 78 0.48 6.24 9.71
N ARG A 79 0.25 6.69 8.47
CA ARG A 79 -0.27 8.03 8.13
C ARG A 79 -1.58 7.86 7.37
N TYR A 80 -2.71 8.10 8.04
CA TYR A 80 -4.04 7.84 7.47
C TYR A 80 -4.31 8.72 6.26
N GLU A 81 -3.87 9.97 6.29
CA GLU A 81 -4.02 10.95 5.21
C GLU A 81 -3.23 10.52 3.97
N ALA A 82 -2.03 9.97 4.17
CA ALA A 82 -1.22 9.40 3.09
C ALA A 82 -1.90 8.17 2.49
N ILE A 83 -2.44 7.28 3.32
CA ILE A 83 -3.14 6.09 2.84
C ILE A 83 -4.43 6.47 2.11
N ASP A 84 -5.18 7.46 2.59
CA ASP A 84 -6.37 7.97 1.90
C ASP A 84 -6.05 8.52 0.50
N ALA A 85 -4.99 9.34 0.39
CA ALA A 85 -4.51 9.84 -0.89
C ALA A 85 -4.05 8.72 -1.84
N ALA A 86 -3.38 7.71 -1.31
CA ALA A 86 -2.97 6.54 -2.08
C ALA A 86 -4.16 5.69 -2.54
N LEU A 87 -5.15 5.48 -1.67
CA LEU A 87 -6.39 4.77 -2.00
C LEU A 87 -7.18 5.51 -3.08
N ALA A 88 -7.22 6.84 -3.07
CA ALA A 88 -7.85 7.62 -4.13
C ALA A 88 -7.21 7.34 -5.50
N LYS A 89 -5.87 7.36 -5.59
CA LYS A 89 -5.13 7.03 -6.83
C LYS A 89 -5.34 5.57 -7.25
N LEU A 90 -5.31 4.65 -6.30
CA LEU A 90 -5.59 3.23 -6.55
C LEU A 90 -7.00 3.03 -7.13
N ALA A 91 -7.99 3.75 -6.60
CA ALA A 91 -9.36 3.68 -7.05
C ALA A 91 -9.52 4.12 -8.51
N ASP A 92 -8.82 5.19 -8.91
CA ASP A 92 -8.82 5.66 -10.29
C ASP A 92 -8.23 4.62 -11.25
N GLU A 93 -7.11 3.99 -10.87
CA GLU A 93 -6.51 2.90 -11.64
C GLU A 93 -7.39 1.65 -11.69
N ALA A 94 -8.01 1.28 -10.57
CA ALA A 94 -8.90 0.13 -10.50
C ALA A 94 -10.15 0.32 -11.36
N ALA A 95 -10.77 1.51 -11.32
CA ALA A 95 -11.89 1.86 -12.17
C ALA A 95 -11.50 1.85 -13.65
N ARG A 96 -10.35 2.45 -14.01
CA ARG A 96 -9.83 2.47 -15.38
C ARG A 96 -9.61 1.07 -15.96
N LEU A 97 -9.19 0.12 -15.11
CA LEU A 97 -8.90 -1.25 -15.51
C LEU A 97 -10.07 -2.22 -15.30
N GLY A 98 -11.20 -1.76 -14.74
CA GLY A 98 -12.31 -2.64 -14.34
C GLY A 98 -11.88 -3.72 -13.34
N ALA A 99 -10.92 -3.41 -12.47
CA ALA A 99 -10.26 -4.39 -11.60
C ALA A 99 -10.85 -4.38 -10.19
N SER A 100 -10.96 -5.56 -9.58
CA SER A 100 -11.14 -5.70 -8.13
C SER A 100 -9.85 -5.35 -7.38
N VAL A 101 -9.96 -5.00 -6.11
CA VAL A 101 -8.84 -4.75 -5.19
C VAL A 101 -8.79 -5.83 -4.12
N HIS A 102 -7.60 -6.35 -3.88
CA HIS A 102 -7.26 -7.38 -2.90
C HIS A 102 -6.17 -6.82 -2.01
N MET A 103 -6.29 -6.94 -0.69
CA MET A 103 -5.28 -6.41 0.22
C MET A 103 -5.21 -7.21 1.51
N PRO A 104 -4.04 -7.32 2.18
CA PRO A 104 -4.02 -7.75 3.58
C PRO A 104 -4.79 -6.73 4.44
N ARG A 105 -4.97 -7.01 5.73
CA ARG A 105 -5.47 -6.03 6.70
C ARG A 105 -4.48 -4.85 6.87
N ILE A 106 -4.45 -3.94 5.88
CA ILE A 106 -3.46 -2.85 5.76
C ILE A 106 -3.56 -1.85 6.90
N GLY A 107 -2.44 -1.22 7.22
CA GLY A 107 -2.35 -0.25 8.31
C GLY A 107 -2.55 -0.85 9.71
N CYS A 108 -2.78 -2.16 9.84
CA CYS A 108 -2.95 -2.85 11.11
C CYS A 108 -1.79 -3.83 11.30
N GLY A 109 -1.34 -4.03 12.55
CA GLY A 109 -0.18 -4.86 12.88
C GLY A 109 1.07 -4.03 13.21
N LEU A 110 2.22 -4.34 12.61
CA LEU A 110 3.53 -3.77 12.98
C LEU A 110 3.60 -2.24 12.95
N ALA A 111 2.76 -1.60 12.14
CA ALA A 111 2.70 -0.15 12.00
C ALA A 111 1.77 0.53 13.03
N GLY A 112 1.04 -0.24 13.84
CA GLY A 112 0.26 0.26 14.98
C GLY A 112 -1.00 1.05 14.63
N GLY A 113 -1.47 1.02 13.38
CA GLY A 113 -2.75 1.64 13.03
C GLY A 113 -3.94 0.81 13.52
N ARG A 114 -5.09 1.47 13.54
CA ARG A 114 -6.36 0.94 14.04
C ARG A 114 -7.28 0.66 12.87
N TRP A 115 -7.85 -0.54 12.82
CA TRP A 115 -8.72 -0.95 11.73
C TRP A 115 -9.97 -0.07 11.62
N GLU A 116 -10.49 0.40 12.76
CA GLU A 116 -11.67 1.27 12.84
C GLU A 116 -11.44 2.64 12.19
N ARG A 117 -10.18 3.04 11.99
CA ARG A 117 -9.84 4.24 11.20
C ARG A 117 -9.52 3.92 9.75
N MET A 118 -9.04 2.72 9.45
CA MET A 118 -8.66 2.31 8.10
C MET A 118 -9.86 1.90 7.25
N GLU A 119 -10.78 1.12 7.82
CA GLU A 119 -11.94 0.60 7.11
C GLU A 119 -12.81 1.70 6.47
N PRO A 120 -13.12 2.82 7.16
CA PRO A 120 -13.86 3.91 6.53
C PRO A 120 -13.17 4.52 5.30
N LEU A 121 -11.83 4.61 5.30
CA LEU A 121 -11.07 5.12 4.15
C LEU A 121 -11.17 4.17 2.96
N ILE A 122 -11.01 2.86 3.21
CA ILE A 122 -11.17 1.82 2.19
C ILE A 122 -12.58 1.87 1.60
N ARG A 123 -13.61 2.00 2.45
CA ARG A 123 -15.00 2.07 2.01
C ARG A 123 -15.25 3.29 1.11
N ALA A 124 -14.93 4.48 1.62
CA ALA A 124 -15.15 5.73 0.91
C ALA A 124 -14.39 5.81 -0.41
N ARG A 125 -13.16 5.29 -0.47
CA ARG A 125 -12.31 5.38 -1.67
C ARG A 125 -12.52 4.24 -2.66
N LEU A 126 -13.02 3.07 -2.26
CA LEU A 126 -13.14 1.91 -3.15
C LEU A 126 -14.58 1.41 -3.26
N THR A 127 -15.17 0.92 -2.17
CA THR A 127 -16.47 0.23 -2.25
C THR A 127 -17.60 1.17 -2.62
N ASP A 128 -17.59 2.40 -2.10
CA ASP A 128 -18.62 3.41 -2.40
C ASP A 128 -18.53 3.89 -3.86
N ARG A 129 -17.39 3.62 -4.52
CA ARG A 129 -17.17 3.83 -5.96
C ARG A 129 -17.47 2.57 -6.80
N GLY A 130 -18.05 1.53 -6.20
CA GLY A 130 -18.42 0.29 -6.90
C GLY A 130 -17.25 -0.67 -7.15
N ILE A 131 -16.08 -0.43 -6.53
CA ILE A 131 -14.91 -1.29 -6.70
C ILE A 131 -15.00 -2.45 -5.71
N SER A 132 -15.00 -3.68 -6.22
CA SER A 132 -15.00 -4.88 -5.37
C SER A 132 -13.70 -4.98 -4.57
N VAL A 133 -13.81 -5.14 -3.25
CA VAL A 133 -12.67 -5.23 -2.33
C VAL A 133 -12.71 -6.55 -1.56
N THR A 134 -11.57 -7.23 -1.47
CA THR A 134 -11.36 -8.35 -0.56
C THR A 134 -10.20 -8.06 0.39
N VAL A 135 -10.47 -8.10 1.70
CA VAL A 135 -9.46 -7.97 2.74
C VAL A 135 -9.11 -9.35 3.27
N TYR A 136 -7.82 -9.68 3.26
CA TYR A 136 -7.30 -10.95 3.75
C TYR A 136 -6.75 -10.76 5.15
N ASP A 137 -7.29 -11.53 6.08
CA ASP A 137 -6.77 -11.64 7.43
C ASP A 137 -5.96 -12.93 7.56
N HIS A 138 -4.72 -12.80 8.00
CA HIS A 138 -3.84 -13.93 8.28
C HIS A 138 -3.45 -13.83 9.75
N GLY A 139 -4.22 -14.57 10.57
CA GLY A 139 -3.92 -14.82 11.98
C GLY A 139 -2.89 -15.92 12.16
#